data_AF-A0A3D3HGP4-F1
#
_entry.id   AF-A0A3D3HGP4-F1
#
_cell.length_a   1.000
_cell.length_b   1.000
_cell.length_c   1.000
_cell.angle_alpha   90.00
_cell.angle_beta   90.00
_cell.angle_gamma   90.00
#
_symmetry.space_group_name_H-M   'P 1'
#
loop_
_entity.id
_entity.type
_entity.pdbx_description
1 polymer ?
#
loop_
_entity_poly.entity_id
_entity_poly.type
_entity_poly.pdbx_seq_one_letter_code
_entity_poly.pdbx_strand_id
1 'polypeptide(L)'
;MKELSGIKVMIKRLSAYIIPASLRRLPLSAVAAMLLVLVPFTVGAQDIFSEDTVNINAVTVTARAAARVTPYTVVEIDPDLISRRKGDDMATLLQSSSLLYVKRYGNHGLASVSVRGLSGSHTLVTWNGMPVNAPGNGYSDFTVIPVVAA
;
A
#
# COMPACT_ATOMS: atom_id res chain seq x y z
N MET A 1 -118.36 37.03 -22.67
CA MET A 1 -117.65 36.77 -21.38
C MET A 1 -117.35 35.27 -21.35
N LYS A 2 -116.12 34.76 -21.42
CA LYS A 2 -114.82 35.26 -20.96
C LYS A 2 -113.74 34.73 -21.93
N GLU A 3 -112.83 35.60 -22.35
CA GLU A 3 -111.62 35.26 -23.12
C GLU A 3 -110.60 34.50 -22.27
N LEU A 4 -109.81 33.64 -22.94
CA LEU A 4 -108.34 33.77 -23.15
C LEU A 4 -107.80 32.39 -23.60
N SER A 5 -107.35 32.30 -24.85
CA SER A 5 -105.93 32.27 -25.25
C SER A 5 -105.23 30.93 -24.94
N GLY A 6 -104.92 30.17 -26.00
CA GLY A 6 -104.17 28.91 -25.90
C GLY A 6 -103.69 28.44 -27.27
N ILE A 7 -102.53 28.96 -27.69
CA ILE A 7 -101.87 28.69 -28.97
C ILE A 7 -101.55 27.19 -29.13
N LYS A 8 -101.98 26.60 -30.25
CA LYS A 8 -101.77 25.19 -30.59
C LYS A 8 -100.38 25.00 -31.20
N VAL A 9 -99.45 24.40 -30.47
CA VAL A 9 -98.08 24.12 -30.93
C VAL A 9 -98.04 22.75 -31.63
N MET A 10 -97.54 22.73 -32.88
CA MET A 10 -97.45 21.53 -33.73
C MET A 10 -96.05 20.91 -33.67
N ILE A 11 -95.95 19.67 -33.19
CA ILE A 11 -94.67 18.97 -33.02
C ILE A 11 -94.44 18.04 -34.24
N LYS A 12 -93.50 18.40 -35.13
CA LYS A 12 -93.05 17.51 -36.22
C LYS A 12 -91.99 16.54 -35.69
N ARG A 13 -92.22 15.22 -35.82
CA ARG A 13 -91.21 14.19 -35.53
C ARG A 13 -90.34 13.99 -36.78
N LEU A 14 -89.03 14.26 -36.69
CA LEU A 14 -88.05 13.89 -37.71
C LEU A 14 -87.45 12.52 -37.35
N SER A 15 -87.68 11.53 -38.22
CA SER A 15 -87.08 10.20 -38.15
C SER A 15 -85.64 10.26 -38.65
N ALA A 16 -84.67 10.10 -37.75
CA ALA A 16 -83.25 10.08 -38.11
C ALA A 16 -82.83 8.68 -38.59
N TYR A 17 -82.29 8.60 -39.81
CA TYR A 17 -81.69 7.41 -40.41
C TYR A 17 -80.22 7.30 -39.97
N ILE A 18 -79.83 6.16 -39.38
CA ILE A 18 -78.48 5.94 -38.83
C ILE A 18 -77.66 5.12 -39.84
N ILE A 19 -76.53 5.65 -40.30
CA ILE A 19 -75.52 4.93 -41.08
C ILE A 19 -74.44 4.41 -40.11
N PRO A 20 -74.13 3.11 -40.05
CA PRO A 20 -73.03 2.63 -39.23
C PRO A 20 -71.68 2.89 -39.92
N ALA A 21 -70.81 3.67 -39.29
CA ALA A 21 -69.42 3.83 -39.72
C ALA A 21 -68.57 2.64 -39.20
N SER A 22 -67.90 1.92 -40.09
CA SER A 22 -67.04 0.79 -39.74
C SER A 22 -65.71 1.28 -39.13
N LEU A 23 -65.56 1.16 -37.81
CA LEU A 23 -64.36 1.58 -37.08
C LEU A 23 -63.25 0.51 -37.22
N ARG A 24 -62.20 0.78 -38.00
CA ARG A 24 -61.02 -0.10 -38.17
C ARG A 24 -60.15 -0.10 -36.90
N ARG A 25 -60.02 -1.25 -36.23
CA ARG A 25 -59.31 -1.43 -34.93
C ARG A 25 -57.76 -1.41 -34.99
N LEU A 26 -57.16 -0.91 -36.06
CA LEU A 26 -55.73 -1.05 -36.35
C LEU A 26 -54.76 -0.08 -35.61
N PRO A 27 -55.10 1.18 -35.23
CA PRO A 27 -54.10 2.09 -34.66
C PRO A 27 -53.83 1.83 -33.16
N LEU A 28 -54.75 1.16 -32.45
CA LEU A 28 -54.65 0.99 -31.00
C LEU A 28 -53.53 0.02 -30.60
N SER A 29 -53.31 -1.03 -31.41
CA SER A 29 -52.26 -2.02 -31.18
C SER A 29 -50.86 -1.44 -31.33
N ALA A 30 -50.67 -0.54 -32.29
CA ALA A 30 -49.37 0.07 -32.56
C ALA A 30 -48.97 1.06 -31.45
N VAL A 31 -49.94 1.81 -30.93
CA VAL A 31 -49.74 2.72 -29.79
C VAL A 31 -49.38 1.93 -28.53
N ALA A 32 -50.07 0.81 -28.27
CA ALA A 32 -49.77 -0.04 -27.11
C ALA A 32 -48.36 -0.65 -27.18
N ALA A 33 -47.93 -1.10 -28.36
CA ALA A 33 -46.57 -1.61 -28.57
C ALA A 33 -45.50 -0.52 -28.40
N MET A 34 -45.76 0.69 -28.90
CA MET A 34 -44.86 1.83 -28.75
C MET A 34 -44.72 2.26 -27.28
N LEU A 35 -45.81 2.22 -26.52
CA LEU A 35 -45.82 2.56 -25.10
C LEU A 35 -45.08 1.50 -24.25
N LEU A 36 -45.15 0.23 -24.63
CA LEU A 36 -44.45 -0.87 -23.96
C LEU A 36 -42.92 -0.78 -24.12
N VAL A 37 -42.43 -0.32 -25.28
CA VAL A 37 -40.99 -0.16 -25.56
C VAL A 37 -40.38 1.04 -24.82
N LEU A 38 -41.20 2.02 -24.43
CA LEU A 38 -40.75 3.22 -23.73
C LEU A 38 -40.62 3.03 -22.21
N VAL A 39 -40.92 1.84 -21.66
CA VAL A 39 -40.74 1.58 -20.23
C VAL A 39 -39.29 1.15 -19.97
N PRO A 40 -38.46 1.97 -19.28
CA PRO A 40 -37.11 1.57 -18.94
C PRO A 40 -37.16 0.46 -17.88
N PHE A 41 -36.70 -0.74 -18.23
CA PHE A 41 -36.40 -1.80 -17.27
C PHE A 41 -35.12 -1.42 -16.51
N THR A 42 -35.25 -1.04 -15.24
CA THR A 42 -34.10 -0.78 -14.38
C THR A 42 -33.51 -2.12 -13.90
N VAL A 43 -32.46 -2.58 -14.56
CA VAL A 43 -31.67 -3.73 -14.10
C VAL A 43 -30.81 -3.29 -12.90
N GLY A 44 -31.05 -3.89 -11.74
CA GLY A 44 -30.37 -3.61 -10.47
C GLY A 44 -28.95 -4.17 -10.39
N ALA A 45 -28.05 -3.73 -11.25
CA ALA A 45 -26.65 -4.15 -11.26
C ALA A 45 -25.64 -2.99 -11.26
N GLN A 46 -26.11 -1.74 -11.12
CA GLN A 46 -25.21 -0.59 -11.01
C GLN A 46 -24.96 -0.30 -9.52
N ASP A 47 -24.00 -1.01 -8.94
CA ASP A 47 -23.40 -0.60 -7.68
C ASP A 47 -22.59 0.67 -7.95
N ILE A 48 -23.21 1.82 -7.72
CA ILE A 48 -22.52 3.10 -7.65
C ILE A 48 -21.80 3.13 -6.31
N PHE A 49 -20.52 2.79 -6.30
CA PHE A 49 -19.64 3.09 -5.17
C PHE A 49 -19.46 4.61 -5.09
N SER A 50 -20.33 5.25 -4.31
CA SER A 50 -20.39 6.71 -4.14
C SER A 50 -19.36 7.26 -3.16
N GLU A 51 -18.48 6.42 -2.63
CA GLU A 51 -17.47 6.81 -1.65
C GLU A 51 -16.08 6.34 -2.09
N ASP A 52 -15.28 7.27 -2.61
CA ASP A 52 -13.89 7.08 -3.05
C ASP A 52 -12.92 7.00 -1.87
N THR A 53 -13.35 7.38 -0.65
CA THR A 53 -12.48 7.47 0.52
C THR A 53 -13.08 6.76 1.72
N VAL A 54 -12.48 5.62 2.08
CA VAL A 54 -12.78 4.90 3.33
C VAL A 54 -12.02 5.57 4.47
N ASN A 55 -12.74 6.10 5.46
CA ASN A 55 -12.13 6.68 6.66
C ASN A 55 -11.73 5.55 7.63
N ILE A 56 -10.43 5.24 7.68
CA ILE A 56 -9.86 4.28 8.63
C ILE A 56 -9.38 5.00 9.89
N ASN A 57 -9.61 4.37 11.05
CA ASN A 57 -9.14 4.90 12.32
C ASN A 57 -7.60 4.93 12.36
N ALA A 58 -7.05 6.04 12.86
CA ALA A 58 -5.62 6.18 13.04
C ALA A 58 -5.11 5.17 14.09
N VAL A 59 -4.21 4.28 13.67
CA VAL A 59 -3.53 3.34 14.57
C VAL A 59 -2.19 3.94 14.96
N THR A 60 -2.04 4.34 16.22
CA THR A 60 -0.76 4.80 16.76
C THR A 60 0.09 3.59 17.16
N VAL A 61 1.09 3.27 16.33
CA VAL A 61 2.11 2.27 16.68
C VAL A 61 3.08 2.92 17.67
N THR A 62 2.95 2.58 18.95
CA THR A 62 3.91 2.99 19.97
C THR A 62 4.90 1.85 20.21
N ALA A 63 6.18 2.13 20.00
CA ALA A 63 7.25 1.31 20.53
C ALA A 63 7.75 1.98 21.81
N ARG A 64 8.03 1.20 22.86
CA ARG A 64 8.84 1.69 23.97
C ARG A 64 10.17 2.10 23.35
N ALA A 65 10.57 3.36 23.45
CA ALA A 65 11.92 3.76 23.05
C ALA A 65 12.87 2.77 23.73
N ALA A 66 13.57 1.95 22.94
CA ALA A 66 14.57 1.06 23.48
C ALA A 66 15.46 1.95 24.33
N ALA A 67 15.46 1.72 25.65
CA ALA A 67 16.28 2.50 26.54
C ALA A 67 17.70 2.29 26.02
N ARG A 68 18.24 3.29 25.31
CA ARG A 68 19.63 3.27 24.86
C ARG A 68 20.41 3.39 26.16
N VAL A 69 20.73 2.23 26.73
CA VAL A 69 21.53 2.14 27.96
C VAL A 69 22.89 2.80 27.71
N THR A 70 23.36 2.82 26.46
CA THR A 70 24.61 3.45 26.03
C THR A 70 24.39 4.51 24.95
N PRO A 71 25.12 5.66 25.01
CA PRO A 71 25.05 6.72 24.00
C PRO A 71 25.80 6.36 22.69
N TYR A 72 26.33 5.15 22.58
CA TYR A 72 27.10 4.65 21.44
C TYR A 72 26.55 3.33 20.93
N THR A 73 26.84 3.04 19.67
CA THR A 73 26.50 1.76 19.02
C THR A 73 27.49 0.69 19.46
N VAL A 74 26.97 -0.43 19.98
CA VAL A 74 27.74 -1.64 20.26
C VAL A 74 27.31 -2.70 19.26
N VAL A 75 28.28 -3.35 18.63
CA VAL A 75 28.05 -4.51 17.78
C VAL A 75 28.90 -5.63 18.35
N GLU A 76 28.24 -6.71 18.73
CA GLU A 76 28.89 -7.94 19.19
C GLU A 76 28.77 -8.99 18.08
N ILE A 77 29.87 -9.68 17.81
CA ILE A 77 29.90 -10.76 16.83
C ILE A 77 29.55 -12.04 17.56
N ASP A 78 28.55 -12.75 17.05
CA ASP A 78 28.07 -14.00 17.63
C ASP A 78 29.20 -15.06 17.69
N PRO A 79 29.47 -15.68 18.85
CA PRO A 79 30.45 -16.76 18.99
C PRO A 79 30.25 -17.93 18.00
N ASP A 80 29.02 -18.23 17.59
CA ASP A 80 28.75 -19.27 16.60
C ASP A 80 29.30 -18.91 15.21
N LEU A 81 29.28 -17.62 14.84
CA LEU A 81 29.87 -17.12 13.60
C LEU A 81 31.39 -17.19 13.64
N ILE A 82 31.99 -16.89 14.79
CA ILE A 82 33.44 -16.99 15.01
C ILE A 82 33.87 -18.46 14.85
N SER A 83 33.12 -19.39 15.43
CA SER A 83 33.41 -20.83 15.39
C SER A 83 33.38 -21.41 13.98
N ARG A 84 32.49 -20.92 13.11
CA ARG A 84 32.38 -21.33 11.70
C ARG A 84 33.50 -20.80 10.81
N ARG A 85 34.25 -19.79 11.27
CA ARG A 85 35.33 -19.10 10.55
C ARG A 85 36.73 -19.48 11.05
N LYS A 86 36.83 -20.64 11.74
CA LYS A 86 38.10 -21.13 12.26
C LYS A 86 39.11 -21.32 11.14
N GLY A 87 40.30 -20.73 11.30
CA GLY A 87 41.37 -20.77 10.30
C GLY A 87 41.44 -19.54 9.39
N ASP A 88 40.41 -18.69 9.38
CA ASP A 88 40.48 -17.36 8.76
C ASP A 88 41.26 -16.38 9.65
N ASP A 89 41.72 -15.28 9.05
CA ASP A 89 42.23 -14.13 9.79
C ASP A 89 41.08 -13.24 10.30
N MET A 90 41.35 -12.45 11.35
CA MET A 90 40.35 -11.55 11.95
C MET A 90 39.84 -10.52 10.94
N ALA A 91 40.67 -10.10 9.99
CA ALA A 91 40.28 -9.16 8.95
C ALA A 91 39.17 -9.71 8.05
N THR A 92 39.21 -10.99 7.69
CA THR A 92 38.19 -11.65 6.86
C THR A 92 36.89 -11.82 7.63
N LEU A 93 36.99 -12.20 8.92
CA LEU A 93 35.83 -12.26 9.79
C LEU A 93 35.14 -10.89 9.86
N LEU A 94 35.87 -9.84 10.25
CA LEU A 94 35.33 -8.48 10.36
C LEU A 94 34.75 -7.97 9.03
N GLN A 95 35.36 -8.29 7.90
CA GLN A 95 34.86 -7.86 6.59
C GLN A 95 33.51 -8.50 6.25
N SER A 96 33.25 -9.72 6.73
CA SER A 96 32.02 -10.47 6.43
C SER A 96 30.93 -10.33 7.50
N SER A 97 31.29 -10.08 8.76
CA SER A 97 30.38 -10.14 9.91
C SER A 97 30.24 -8.84 10.69
N SER A 98 30.86 -7.75 10.23
CA SER A 98 30.78 -6.45 10.91
C SER A 98 30.36 -5.33 9.95
N LEU A 99 30.00 -4.18 10.51
CA LEU A 99 29.70 -2.95 9.76
C LEU A 99 30.96 -2.10 9.51
N LEU A 100 32.14 -2.64 9.81
CA LEU A 100 33.42 -1.94 9.66
C LEU A 100 33.92 -2.12 8.23
N TYR A 101 34.49 -1.07 7.64
CA TYR A 101 35.22 -1.21 6.39
C TYR A 101 36.61 -1.77 6.68
N VAL A 102 36.98 -2.88 6.04
CA VAL A 102 38.32 -3.48 6.19
C VAL A 102 39.16 -3.10 4.98
N LYS A 103 40.25 -2.37 5.21
CA LYS A 103 41.25 -2.02 4.21
C LYS A 103 42.40 -3.02 4.28
N ARG A 104 42.55 -3.84 3.24
CA ARG A 104 43.60 -4.85 3.13
C ARG A 104 44.54 -4.55 1.96
N TYR A 105 45.84 -4.63 2.21
CA TYR A 105 46.89 -4.37 1.21
C TYR A 105 47.39 -5.67 0.57
N GLY A 106 46.69 -6.16 -0.46
CA GLY A 106 47.02 -7.44 -1.11
C GLY A 106 46.42 -8.66 -0.39
N ASN A 107 46.69 -9.87 -0.86
CA ASN A 107 45.98 -11.06 -0.36
C ASN A 107 46.36 -11.44 1.09
N HIS A 108 47.60 -11.14 1.50
CA HIS A 108 48.14 -11.43 2.83
C HIS A 108 48.87 -10.24 3.46
N GLY A 109 48.71 -9.03 2.89
CA GLY A 109 49.32 -7.84 3.47
C GLY A 109 48.41 -7.21 4.52
N LEU A 110 48.99 -6.24 5.24
CA LEU A 110 48.39 -5.58 6.39
C LEU A 110 46.91 -5.24 6.16
N ALA A 111 46.08 -5.63 7.12
CA ALA A 111 44.66 -5.32 7.12
C ALA A 111 44.30 -4.46 8.33
N SER A 112 43.63 -3.34 8.08
CA SER A 112 43.16 -2.41 9.13
C SER A 112 41.69 -2.08 8.94
N VAL A 113 41.02 -1.71 10.03
CA VAL A 113 39.62 -1.27 9.97
C VAL A 113 39.52 0.24 9.79
N SER A 114 38.45 0.69 9.15
CA SER A 114 38.03 2.08 9.08
C SER A 114 36.64 2.20 9.68
N VAL A 115 36.47 3.15 10.59
CA VAL A 115 35.22 3.40 11.30
C VAL A 115 34.69 4.76 10.86
N ARG A 116 33.51 4.79 10.22
CA ARG A 116 32.83 6.04 9.80
C ARG A 116 33.75 7.01 9.03
N GLY A 117 34.62 6.49 8.16
CA GLY A 117 35.55 7.29 7.36
C GLY A 117 36.86 7.66 8.06
N LEU A 118 37.06 7.31 9.33
CA LEU A 118 38.35 7.44 10.02
C LEU A 118 39.27 6.28 9.66
N SER A 119 40.57 6.55 9.51
CA SER A 119 41.58 5.52 9.25
C SER A 119 41.77 4.59 10.46
N GLY A 120 42.40 3.44 10.22
CA GLY A 120 42.77 2.51 11.29
C GLY A 120 43.71 3.10 12.33
N SER A 121 44.52 4.10 11.96
CA SER A 121 45.36 4.86 12.90
C SER A 121 44.56 5.70 13.90
N HIS A 122 43.32 6.05 13.58
CA HIS A 122 42.41 6.81 14.44
C HIS A 122 41.40 5.90 15.15
N THR A 123 41.64 4.59 15.16
CA THR A 123 40.77 3.60 15.81
C THR A 123 41.56 2.89 16.89
N LEU A 124 41.12 3.04 18.15
CA LEU A 124 41.68 2.26 19.26
C LEU A 124 41.19 0.82 19.16
N VAL A 125 42.12 -0.12 19.08
CA VAL A 125 41.85 -1.55 19.12
C VAL A 125 42.43 -2.08 20.42
N THR A 126 41.59 -2.80 21.16
CA THR A 126 42.02 -3.40 22.43
C THR A 126 41.86 -4.92 22.39
N TRP A 127 42.79 -5.60 23.03
CA TRP A 127 42.72 -7.03 23.32
C TRP A 127 42.67 -7.20 24.83
N ASN A 128 41.59 -7.75 25.36
CA ASN A 128 41.38 -7.87 26.80
C ASN A 128 41.61 -6.55 27.56
N GLY A 129 41.20 -5.43 26.97
CA GLY A 129 41.37 -4.09 27.54
C GLY A 129 42.74 -3.43 27.34
N MET A 130 43.72 -4.14 26.74
CA MET A 130 45.04 -3.57 26.43
C MET A 130 45.10 -3.08 24.98
N PRO A 131 45.64 -1.89 24.69
CA PRO A 131 45.78 -1.40 23.33
C PRO A 131 46.77 -2.26 22.53
N VAL A 132 46.40 -2.67 21.32
CA VAL A 132 47.26 -3.46 20.41
C VAL A 132 47.71 -2.69 19.17
N ASN A 133 47.34 -1.40 19.08
CA ASN A 133 47.79 -0.53 18.01
C ASN A 133 49.31 -0.38 18.01
N ALA A 134 49.92 -0.40 16.82
CA ALA A 134 51.35 -0.20 16.65
C ALA A 134 51.76 1.22 17.09
N PRO A 135 52.80 1.38 17.94
CA PRO A 135 53.21 2.69 18.45
C PRO A 135 53.65 3.69 17.38
N GLY A 136 54.19 3.20 16.26
CA GLY A 136 54.75 4.06 15.21
C GLY A 136 53.69 4.72 14.32
N ASN A 137 52.69 3.96 13.86
CA ASN A 137 51.70 4.42 12.87
C ASN A 137 50.25 4.34 13.36
N GLY A 138 50.01 3.83 14.57
CA GLY A 138 48.69 3.70 15.19
C GLY A 138 47.81 2.60 14.58
N TYR A 139 48.26 1.88 13.54
CA TYR A 139 47.46 0.83 12.92
C TYR A 139 47.49 -0.46 13.74
N SER A 140 46.43 -1.24 13.65
CA SER A 140 46.40 -2.63 14.11
C SER A 140 46.28 -3.53 12.89
N ASP A 141 47.16 -4.52 12.79
CA ASP A 141 47.11 -5.51 11.71
C ASP A 141 46.21 -6.68 12.14
N PHE A 142 45.07 -6.82 11.48
CA PHE A 142 44.11 -7.87 11.75
C PHE A 142 44.44 -9.19 11.02
N THR A 143 45.44 -9.20 10.14
CA THR A 143 45.90 -10.44 9.47
C THR A 143 46.70 -11.35 10.41
N VAL A 144 47.39 -10.78 11.39
CA VAL A 144 48.21 -11.53 12.36
C VAL A 144 47.40 -12.06 13.54
N ILE A 145 46.11 -11.70 13.62
CA ILE A 145 45.19 -12.18 14.64
C ILE A 145 44.42 -13.38 14.06
N PRO A 146 44.73 -14.61 14.49
CA PRO A 146 44.00 -15.78 14.02
C PRO A 146 42.60 -15.84 14.66
N VAL A 147 41.61 -16.28 13.89
CA VAL A 147 40.31 -16.63 14.43
C VAL A 147 40.40 -18.03 15.05
N VAL A 148 40.51 -18.05 16.37
CA VAL A 148 40.48 -19.28 17.18
C VAL A 148 39.12 -19.40 17.85
N ALA A 149 38.45 -20.54 17.63
CA ALA A 149 37.29 -20.92 18.43
C ALA A 149 37.79 -21.47 19.77
N ALA A 150 37.24 -20.96 20.87
CA ALA A 150 37.48 -21.48 22.22
C ALA A 150 36.75 -22.82 22.43
#